data_AF-A0A7X7ACS8-F1
#
_entry.id   AF-A0A7X7ACS8-F1
#
_cell.length_a   1.000
_cell.length_b   1.000
_cell.length_c   1.000
_cell.angle_alpha   90.00
_cell.angle_beta   90.00
_cell.angle_gamma   90.00
#
_symmetry.space_group_name_H-M   'P 1'
#
loop_
_entity.id
_entity.type
_entity.pdbx_description
1 polymer ?
#
loop_
_entity_poly.entity_id
_entity_poly.type
_entity_poly.pdbx_seq_one_letter_code
_entity_poly.pdbx_strand_id
1 'polypeptide(L)'
;FMPVHGEYKMLIEHARTAVEVGVKKDNTFICSNGDVLILRDHEVYRSNTRVHADDIYVDGSDATGINTSVIKDRKILSDNGMVAVVVTIDSRVNKILVRPNIVSRGFVYIKENQELLRDAEVLVYNALKKKMQGRVTFGEIKNTIRETLEPFLYQKTQRNPIVIPVILNHKDAIVTRNPKR
;
A
#
# COMPACT_ATOMS: atom_id res chain seq x y z
N PHE A 1 5.33 -12.30 39.71
CA PHE A 1 5.99 -11.11 39.17
C PHE A 1 5.72 -11.01 37.68
N MET A 2 5.30 -9.84 37.20
CA MET A 2 5.08 -9.58 35.78
C MET A 2 5.83 -8.28 35.45
N PRO A 3 6.99 -8.34 34.76
CA PRO A 3 7.68 -7.14 34.35
C PRO A 3 6.79 -6.36 33.37
N VAL A 4 6.71 -5.05 33.58
CA VAL A 4 5.98 -4.12 32.74
C VAL A 4 6.93 -3.08 32.17
N HIS A 5 6.53 -2.44 31.07
CA HIS A 5 7.24 -1.33 30.44
C HIS A 5 8.67 -1.67 29.97
N GLY A 6 8.79 -2.11 28.73
CA GLY A 6 10.08 -2.33 28.07
C GLY A 6 9.93 -3.20 26.83
N GLU A 7 10.96 -3.20 25.99
CA GLU A 7 11.04 -4.18 24.90
C GLU A 7 11.23 -5.58 25.48
N TYR A 8 10.90 -6.61 24.69
CA TYR A 8 10.96 -8.01 25.12
C TYR A 8 12.29 -8.40 25.81
N LYS A 9 13.43 -7.92 25.28
CA LYS A 9 14.76 -8.13 25.87
C LYS A 9 14.87 -7.56 27.30
N MET A 10 14.29 -6.39 27.53
CA MET A 10 14.28 -5.71 28.83
C MET A 10 13.39 -6.47 29.81
N LEU A 11 12.24 -6.98 29.35
CA LEU A 11 11.31 -7.76 30.17
C LEU A 11 11.94 -9.10 30.59
N ILE A 12 12.72 -9.74 29.72
CA ILE A 12 13.49 -10.94 30.07
C ILE A 12 14.49 -10.66 31.19
N GLU A 13 15.31 -9.62 31.05
CA GLU A 13 16.30 -9.31 32.08
C GLU A 13 15.65 -8.89 33.40
N HIS A 14 14.55 -8.14 33.35
CA HIS A 14 13.80 -7.77 34.55
C HIS A 14 13.19 -9.01 35.25
N ALA A 15 12.65 -9.96 34.48
CA ALA A 15 12.21 -11.25 34.98
C ALA A 15 13.35 -12.05 35.63
N ARG A 16 14.55 -12.01 35.04
CA ARG A 16 15.74 -12.65 35.58
C ARG A 16 16.14 -12.05 36.93
N THR A 17 16.21 -10.73 37.04
CA THR A 17 16.51 -10.06 38.32
C THR A 17 15.51 -10.42 39.40
N ALA A 18 14.21 -10.54 39.06
CA ALA A 18 13.19 -10.97 40.02
C ALA A 18 13.45 -12.40 40.53
N VAL A 19 13.90 -13.30 39.66
CA VAL A 19 14.29 -14.67 40.06
C VAL A 19 15.52 -14.66 40.96
N GLU A 20 16.52 -13.82 40.67
CA GLU A 20 17.73 -13.69 41.47
C GLU A 20 17.47 -13.19 42.91
N VAL A 21 16.43 -12.38 43.11
CA VAL A 21 16.00 -11.92 44.45
C VAL A 21 14.96 -12.84 45.13
N GLY A 22 14.73 -14.04 44.59
CA GLY A 22 13.96 -15.10 45.24
C GLY A 22 12.52 -15.29 44.75
N VAL A 23 12.09 -14.60 43.69
CA VAL A 23 10.80 -14.90 43.06
C VAL A 23 10.89 -16.23 42.31
N LYS A 24 9.97 -17.16 42.56
CA LYS A 24 9.93 -18.44 41.83
C LYS A 24 9.77 -18.18 40.33
N LYS A 25 10.58 -18.87 39.51
CA LYS A 25 10.52 -18.78 38.05
C LYS A 25 9.12 -19.05 37.48
N ASP A 26 8.43 -20.04 38.03
CA ASP A 26 7.06 -20.40 37.62
C ASP A 26 6.02 -19.32 37.96
N ASN A 27 6.35 -18.42 38.89
CA ASN A 27 5.54 -17.26 39.25
C ASN A 27 6.02 -15.97 38.56
N THR A 28 6.83 -16.08 37.50
CA THR A 28 7.34 -14.96 36.71
C THR A 28 6.81 -15.02 35.29
N PHE A 29 6.05 -13.99 34.89
CA PHE A 29 5.27 -14.00 33.65
C PHE A 29 5.69 -12.87 32.72
N ILE A 30 6.35 -13.21 31.61
CA ILE A 30 6.61 -12.26 30.52
C ILE A 30 5.39 -12.28 29.59
N CYS A 31 4.68 -11.16 29.52
CA CYS A 31 3.43 -11.02 28.78
C CYS A 31 3.61 -10.04 27.62
N SER A 32 2.91 -10.31 26.51
CA SER A 32 2.73 -9.40 25.39
C SER A 32 1.44 -8.60 25.56
N ASN A 33 1.30 -7.46 24.87
CA ASN A 33 0.05 -6.69 24.85
C ASN A 33 -1.14 -7.62 24.48
N GLY A 34 -2.19 -7.56 25.28
CA GLY A 34 -3.39 -8.39 25.12
C GLY A 34 -3.36 -9.75 25.84
N ASP A 35 -2.23 -10.18 26.40
CA ASP A 35 -2.21 -11.35 27.28
C ASP A 35 -2.99 -11.09 28.57
N VAL A 36 -3.67 -12.11 29.07
CA VAL A 36 -4.45 -12.04 30.32
C VAL A 36 -3.84 -12.98 31.34
N LEU A 37 -3.49 -12.45 32.51
CA LEU A 37 -3.15 -13.23 33.69
C LEU A 37 -4.35 -13.26 34.64
N ILE A 38 -4.71 -14.45 35.10
CA ILE A 38 -5.76 -14.66 36.08
C ILE A 38 -5.09 -14.90 37.43
N LEU A 39 -5.46 -14.08 38.42
CA LEU A 39 -5.04 -14.23 39.80
C LEU A 39 -6.25 -14.69 40.60
N ARG A 40 -6.20 -15.92 41.11
CA ARG A 40 -7.34 -16.53 41.81
C ARG A 40 -6.83 -17.53 42.83
N ASP A 41 -7.42 -17.52 44.03
CA ASP A 41 -7.18 -18.53 45.07
C ASP A 41 -5.67 -18.73 45.38
N HIS A 42 -4.92 -17.63 45.47
CA HIS A 42 -3.45 -17.58 45.64
C HIS A 42 -2.61 -18.18 44.50
N GLU A 43 -3.22 -18.52 43.37
CA GLU A 43 -2.56 -18.98 42.17
C GLU A 43 -2.60 -17.91 41.07
N VAL A 44 -1.61 -17.97 40.17
CA VAL A 44 -1.54 -17.10 38.99
C VAL A 44 -1.30 -17.98 37.77
N TYR A 45 -2.14 -17.85 36.75
CA TYR A 45 -1.99 -18.58 35.50
C TYR A 45 -2.38 -17.72 34.30
N ARG A 46 -1.87 -18.07 33.13
CA ARG A 46 -2.21 -17.42 31.87
C ARG A 46 -3.60 -17.89 31.43
N SER A 47 -4.45 -16.95 31.03
CA SER A 47 -5.70 -17.30 30.36
C SER A 47 -5.43 -17.82 28.95
N ASN A 48 -6.32 -18.67 28.44
CA ASN A 48 -6.35 -19.05 27.02
C ASN A 48 -6.98 -17.95 26.14
N THR A 49 -7.53 -16.90 26.75
CA THR A 49 -8.11 -15.75 26.04
C THR A 49 -7.14 -14.58 26.00
N ARG A 50 -7.09 -13.88 24.87
CA ARG A 50 -6.43 -12.58 24.73
C ARG A 50 -7.47 -11.48 24.54
N VAL A 51 -7.13 -10.27 24.96
CA VAL A 51 -7.93 -9.06 24.69
C VAL A 51 -7.33 -8.29 23.51
N HIS A 52 -8.16 -7.56 22.78
CA HIS A 52 -7.71 -6.70 21.69
C HIS A 52 -6.88 -5.56 22.26
N ALA A 53 -5.62 -5.47 21.84
CA ALA A 53 -4.64 -4.51 22.34
C ALA A 53 -3.69 -4.05 21.22
N ASP A 54 -4.26 -3.81 20.03
CA ASP A 54 -3.52 -3.32 18.87
C ASP A 54 -3.28 -1.81 18.95
N ASP A 55 -2.24 -1.36 18.24
CA ASP A 55 -1.85 0.04 18.18
C ASP A 55 -2.86 0.88 17.36
N ILE A 56 -3.15 2.09 17.85
CA ILE A 56 -3.93 3.10 17.12
C ILE A 56 -2.99 4.27 16.80
N TYR A 57 -2.73 4.50 15.51
CA TYR A 57 -1.86 5.58 15.04
C TYR A 57 -2.64 6.88 14.86
N VAL A 58 -2.28 7.98 15.52
CA VAL A 58 -3.01 9.26 15.37
C VAL A 58 -2.28 10.19 14.40
N ASP A 59 -3.01 10.80 13.45
CA ASP A 59 -2.47 11.80 12.50
C ASP A 59 -3.48 12.93 12.32
N GLY A 60 -3.06 14.14 12.68
CA GLY A 60 -3.93 15.33 12.65
C GLY A 60 -5.08 15.28 13.67
N SER A 61 -6.22 15.82 13.27
CA SER A 61 -7.44 15.92 14.09
C SER A 61 -8.26 14.62 14.15
N ASP A 62 -7.92 13.61 13.35
CA ASP A 62 -8.67 12.37 13.27
C ASP A 62 -8.17 11.39 14.33
N ALA A 63 -8.87 11.37 15.46
CA ALA A 63 -8.61 10.46 16.58
C ALA A 63 -9.01 9.00 16.28
N THR A 64 -9.54 8.69 15.10
CA THR A 64 -10.04 7.35 14.73
C THR A 64 -8.93 6.37 14.33
N GLY A 65 -7.67 6.83 14.33
CA GLY A 65 -6.54 5.98 13.97
C GLY A 65 -6.31 5.92 12.46
N ILE A 66 -5.05 5.97 12.03
CA ILE A 66 -4.65 5.63 10.68
C ILE A 66 -4.56 4.11 10.56
N ASN A 67 -5.11 3.57 9.48
CA ASN A 67 -4.91 2.18 9.12
C ASN A 67 -3.43 1.92 8.76
N THR A 68 -2.86 0.83 9.26
CA THR A 68 -1.50 0.37 8.91
C THR A 68 -1.25 0.28 7.41
N SER A 69 -2.29 0.04 6.60
CA SER A 69 -2.22 0.07 5.13
C SER A 69 -1.78 1.44 4.58
N VAL A 70 -2.25 2.54 5.16
CA VAL A 70 -1.90 3.90 4.71
C VAL A 70 -0.44 4.21 5.06
N ILE A 71 0.04 3.77 6.22
CA ILE A 71 1.45 3.91 6.61
C ILE A 71 2.35 3.13 5.65
N LYS A 72 1.94 1.91 5.27
CA LYS A 72 2.65 1.09 4.30
C LYS A 72 2.72 1.77 2.93
N ASP A 73 1.61 2.34 2.44
CA ASP A 73 1.56 3.06 1.18
C ASP A 73 2.49 4.29 1.21
N ARG A 74 2.47 5.07 2.30
CA ARG A 74 3.39 6.20 2.49
C ARG A 74 4.86 5.78 2.42
N LYS A 75 5.21 4.64 3.03
CA LYS A 75 6.58 4.11 2.97
C LYS A 75 7.00 3.76 1.54
N ILE A 76 6.15 3.05 0.80
CA ILE A 76 6.45 2.67 -0.59
C ILE A 76 6.58 3.93 -1.46
N LEU A 77 5.70 4.92 -1.28
CA LEU A 77 5.76 6.20 -2.00
C LEU A 77 7.03 6.99 -1.70
N SER A 78 7.49 6.99 -0.45
CA SER A 78 8.74 7.65 -0.05
C SER A 78 9.96 6.99 -0.72
N ASP A 79 10.00 5.65 -0.74
CA ASP A 79 11.17 4.92 -1.19
C ASP A 79 11.24 4.79 -2.73
N ASN A 80 10.09 4.60 -3.39
CA ASN A 80 10.02 4.25 -4.81
C ASN A 80 9.31 5.29 -5.67
N GLY A 81 8.60 6.25 -5.09
CA GLY A 81 7.75 7.17 -5.83
C GLY A 81 6.53 6.50 -6.47
N MET A 82 5.87 7.23 -7.38
CA MET A 82 4.69 6.77 -8.10
C MET A 82 4.72 7.13 -9.59
N VAL A 83 3.97 6.34 -10.36
CA VAL A 83 3.70 6.55 -11.77
C VAL A 83 2.20 6.46 -12.00
N ALA A 84 1.58 7.55 -12.43
CA ALA A 84 0.18 7.59 -12.81
C ALA A 84 0.06 7.45 -14.34
N VAL A 85 -0.88 6.62 -14.79
CA VAL A 85 -1.13 6.36 -16.21
C VAL A 85 -2.56 6.76 -16.51
N VAL A 86 -2.74 7.83 -17.27
CA VAL A 86 -4.05 8.33 -17.64
C VAL A 86 -4.40 7.82 -19.02
N VAL A 87 -5.49 7.04 -19.12
CA VAL A 87 -5.99 6.51 -20.38
C VAL A 87 -7.40 7.02 -20.62
N THR A 88 -7.63 7.60 -21.80
CA THR A 88 -8.97 8.03 -22.21
C THR A 88 -9.55 7.03 -23.19
N ILE A 89 -10.71 6.45 -22.87
CA ILE A 89 -11.38 5.45 -23.69
C ILE A 89 -12.83 5.85 -24.01
N ASP A 90 -13.36 5.33 -25.12
CA ASP A 90 -14.81 5.22 -25.34
C ASP A 90 -15.22 3.76 -25.10
N SER A 91 -15.90 3.53 -23.99
CA SER A 91 -16.39 2.20 -23.59
C SER A 91 -17.45 1.60 -24.52
N ARG A 92 -18.15 2.38 -25.35
CA ARG A 92 -19.19 1.88 -26.27
C ARG A 92 -18.57 1.17 -27.46
N VAL A 93 -17.56 1.80 -28.05
CA VAL A 93 -16.83 1.25 -29.20
C VAL A 93 -15.57 0.48 -28.78
N ASN A 94 -15.29 0.46 -27.48
CA ASN A 94 -14.12 -0.19 -26.87
C ASN A 94 -12.80 0.26 -27.53
N LYS A 95 -12.60 1.58 -27.61
CA LYS A 95 -11.41 2.17 -28.23
C LYS A 95 -10.73 3.17 -27.31
N ILE A 96 -9.40 3.23 -27.42
CA ILE A 96 -8.58 4.27 -26.83
C ILE A 96 -8.73 5.52 -27.71
N LEU A 97 -9.11 6.65 -27.11
CA LEU A 97 -9.33 7.91 -27.83
C LEU A 97 -8.03 8.71 -28.00
N VAL A 98 -7.17 8.68 -26.97
CA VAL A 98 -5.92 9.42 -26.91
C VAL A 98 -4.83 8.51 -26.37
N ARG A 99 -3.59 8.70 -26.82
CA ARG A 99 -2.44 7.97 -26.28
C ARG A 99 -2.40 8.09 -24.74
N PRO A 100 -2.08 7.00 -24.02
CA PRO A 100 -1.86 7.05 -22.59
C PRO A 100 -0.86 8.16 -22.24
N ASN A 101 -1.15 8.92 -21.21
CA ASN A 101 -0.24 9.93 -20.67
C ASN A 101 0.33 9.42 -19.34
N ILE A 102 1.65 9.45 -19.20
CA ILE A 102 2.33 8.98 -17.99
C ILE A 102 2.88 10.16 -17.19
N VAL A 103 2.49 10.24 -15.93
CA VAL A 103 2.97 11.24 -14.97
C VAL A 103 3.75 10.55 -13.87
N SER A 104 4.97 10.99 -13.61
CA SER A 104 5.84 10.44 -12.57
C SER A 104 6.06 11.46 -11.44
N ARG A 105 6.08 10.98 -10.19
CA ARG A 105 6.42 11.76 -8.98
C ARG A 105 7.33 10.93 -8.08
N GLY A 106 8.49 11.46 -7.70
CA GLY A 106 9.45 10.79 -6.80
C GLY A 106 10.15 9.54 -7.34
N PHE A 107 9.79 9.08 -8.55
CA PHE A 107 10.35 7.88 -9.17
C PHE A 107 11.47 8.19 -10.17
N VAL A 108 11.22 9.04 -11.18
CA VAL A 108 12.26 9.47 -12.14
C VAL A 108 12.18 10.97 -12.39
N TYR A 109 13.34 11.63 -12.52
CA TYR A 109 13.40 13.02 -12.91
C TYR A 109 13.03 13.16 -14.39
N ILE A 110 11.88 13.78 -14.68
CA ILE A 110 11.25 13.84 -16.01
C ILE A 110 12.20 14.45 -17.07
N LYS A 111 13.10 15.36 -16.69
CA LYS A 111 14.00 16.01 -17.65
C LYS A 111 15.07 15.08 -18.22
N GLU A 112 15.50 14.06 -17.48
CA GLU A 112 16.58 13.15 -17.88
C GLU A 112 16.06 11.84 -18.50
N ASN A 113 14.77 11.55 -18.34
CA ASN A 113 14.19 10.24 -18.68
C ASN A 113 12.94 10.34 -19.56
N GLN A 114 12.91 11.33 -20.46
CA GLN A 114 11.80 11.50 -21.40
C GLN A 114 11.63 10.32 -22.34
N GLU A 115 12.73 9.69 -22.76
CA GLU A 115 12.71 8.50 -23.62
C GLU A 115 12.09 7.30 -22.91
N LEU A 116 12.48 7.04 -21.65
CA LEU A 116 11.90 5.98 -20.83
C LEU A 116 10.37 6.13 -20.70
N LEU A 117 9.89 7.35 -20.48
CA LEU A 117 8.45 7.62 -20.38
C LEU A 117 7.74 7.45 -21.73
N ARG A 118 8.35 7.86 -22.84
CA ARG A 118 7.81 7.62 -24.18
C ARG A 118 7.73 6.13 -24.51
N ASP A 119 8.77 5.37 -24.18
CA ASP A 119 8.79 3.92 -24.35
C ASP A 119 7.68 3.26 -23.52
N ALA A 120 7.52 3.70 -22.28
CA ALA A 120 6.45 3.24 -21.39
C ALA A 120 5.05 3.56 -21.97
N GLU A 121 4.83 4.76 -22.51
CA GLU A 121 3.58 5.16 -23.17
C GLU A 121 3.27 4.26 -24.39
N VAL A 122 4.27 4.01 -25.24
CA VAL A 122 4.13 3.16 -26.43
C VAL A 122 3.85 1.71 -26.02
N LEU A 123 4.55 1.21 -25.00
CA LEU A 123 4.38 -0.13 -24.48
C LEU A 123 2.95 -0.35 -23.96
N VAL A 124 2.46 0.55 -23.10
CA VAL A 124 1.09 0.49 -22.57
C VAL A 124 0.06 0.62 -23.68
N TYR A 125 0.25 1.55 -24.62
CA TYR A 125 -0.67 1.73 -25.74
C TYR A 125 -0.80 0.45 -26.57
N ASN A 126 0.31 -0.21 -26.89
CA ASN A 126 0.31 -1.45 -27.65
C ASN A 126 -0.34 -2.61 -26.88
N ALA A 127 -0.04 -2.75 -25.58
CA ALA A 127 -0.64 -3.76 -24.72
C ALA A 127 -2.17 -3.58 -24.63
N LEU A 128 -2.63 -2.35 -24.39
CA LEU A 128 -4.06 -2.05 -24.34
C LEU A 128 -4.73 -2.22 -25.70
N LYS A 129 -4.11 -1.76 -26.80
CA LYS A 129 -4.65 -1.93 -28.16
C LYS A 129 -4.86 -3.40 -28.50
N LYS A 130 -3.93 -4.28 -28.11
CA LYS A 130 -4.07 -5.74 -28.28
C LYS A 130 -5.20 -6.29 -27.41
N LYS A 131 -5.25 -5.92 -26.13
CA LYS A 131 -6.27 -6.40 -25.18
C LYS A 131 -7.68 -5.95 -25.58
N MET A 132 -7.84 -4.73 -26.07
CA MET A 132 -9.12 -4.13 -26.47
C MET A 132 -9.64 -4.59 -27.84
N GLN A 133 -8.95 -5.53 -28.53
CA GLN A 133 -9.52 -6.21 -29.70
C GLN A 133 -10.77 -7.03 -29.33
N GLY A 134 -10.83 -7.54 -28.08
CA GLY A 134 -12.01 -8.15 -27.49
C GLY A 134 -12.70 -7.21 -26.49
N ARG A 135 -13.91 -7.56 -26.03
CA ARG A 135 -14.58 -6.84 -24.94
C ARG A 135 -13.73 -6.94 -23.67
N VAL A 136 -13.48 -5.79 -23.04
CA VAL A 136 -12.70 -5.71 -21.80
C VAL A 136 -13.44 -4.92 -20.74
N THR A 137 -13.20 -5.27 -19.49
CA THR A 137 -13.68 -4.55 -18.32
C THR A 137 -12.66 -3.48 -17.89
N PHE A 138 -13.12 -2.49 -17.12
CA PHE A 138 -12.20 -1.49 -16.52
C PHE A 138 -11.14 -2.13 -15.62
N GLY A 139 -11.48 -3.23 -14.93
CA GLY A 139 -10.52 -3.98 -14.11
C GLY A 139 -9.40 -4.57 -14.94
N GLU A 140 -9.72 -5.19 -16.07
CA GLU A 140 -8.73 -5.76 -16.99
C GLU A 140 -7.84 -4.68 -17.62
N ILE A 141 -8.38 -3.51 -17.94
CA ILE A 141 -7.56 -2.38 -18.43
C ILE A 141 -6.57 -1.95 -17.34
N LYS A 142 -7.03 -1.76 -16.11
CA LYS A 142 -6.17 -1.38 -14.97
C LYS A 142 -5.07 -2.42 -14.72
N ASN A 143 -5.41 -3.71 -14.77
CA ASN A 143 -4.45 -4.80 -14.57
C ASN A 143 -3.44 -4.87 -15.71
N THR A 144 -3.89 -4.75 -16.96
CA THR A 144 -3.01 -4.75 -18.14
C THR A 144 -1.97 -3.62 -18.04
N ILE A 145 -2.37 -2.43 -17.59
CA ILE A 145 -1.44 -1.31 -17.37
C ILE A 145 -0.37 -1.66 -16.34
N ARG A 146 -0.77 -2.23 -15.19
CA ARG A 146 0.17 -2.60 -14.11
C ARG A 146 1.12 -3.70 -14.53
N GLU A 147 0.59 -4.81 -15.04
CA GLU A 147 1.38 -5.97 -15.49
C GLU A 147 2.35 -5.62 -16.63
N THR A 148 2.04 -4.60 -17.41
CA THR A 148 2.91 -4.13 -18.49
C THR A 148 4.01 -3.19 -17.97
N LEU A 149 3.66 -2.23 -17.09
CA LEU A 149 4.60 -1.21 -16.65
C LEU A 149 5.49 -1.64 -15.50
N GLU A 150 4.98 -2.36 -14.51
CA GLU A 150 5.76 -2.74 -13.33
C GLU A 150 7.05 -3.50 -13.72
N PRO A 151 7.00 -4.52 -14.60
CA PRO A 151 8.23 -5.22 -15.01
C PRO A 151 9.15 -4.35 -15.87
N PHE A 152 8.58 -3.52 -16.75
CA PHE A 152 9.36 -2.62 -17.62
C PHE A 152 10.15 -1.59 -16.81
N LEU A 153 9.48 -0.96 -15.85
CA LEU A 153 10.08 0.05 -14.98
C LEU A 153 11.14 -0.58 -14.08
N TYR A 154 10.87 -1.77 -13.52
CA TYR A 154 11.86 -2.50 -12.74
C TYR A 154 13.10 -2.87 -13.56
N GLN A 155 12.90 -3.43 -14.77
CA GLN A 155 14.02 -3.82 -15.63
C GLN A 155 14.92 -2.64 -15.99
N LYS A 156 14.34 -1.47 -16.25
CA LYS A 156 15.07 -0.27 -16.66
C LYS A 156 15.69 0.53 -15.51
N THR A 157 15.10 0.46 -14.32
CA THR A 157 15.47 1.37 -13.20
C THR A 157 15.83 0.67 -11.89
N GLN A 158 15.61 -0.64 -11.79
CA GLN A 158 15.75 -1.44 -10.56
C GLN A 158 14.92 -0.90 -9.37
N ARG A 159 13.84 -0.18 -9.67
CA ARG A 159 12.92 0.41 -8.68
C ARG A 159 11.49 0.02 -9.01
N ASN A 160 10.65 -0.13 -7.98
CA ASN A 160 9.26 -0.57 -8.08
C ASN A 160 8.30 0.54 -7.63
N PRO A 161 7.98 1.52 -8.50
CA PRO A 161 7.06 2.59 -8.15
C PRO A 161 5.63 2.06 -8.06
N ILE A 162 4.79 2.76 -7.29
CA ILE A 162 3.35 2.47 -7.31
C ILE A 162 2.76 2.92 -8.64
N VAL A 163 2.16 1.99 -9.40
CA VAL A 163 1.47 2.28 -10.67
C VAL A 163 -0.02 2.51 -10.44
N ILE A 164 -0.47 3.73 -10.75
CA ILE A 164 -1.86 4.18 -10.56
C ILE A 164 -2.54 4.37 -11.93
N PRO A 165 -3.31 3.37 -12.41
CA PRO A 165 -4.07 3.50 -13.64
C PRO A 165 -5.35 4.33 -13.42
N VAL A 166 -5.46 5.44 -14.15
CA VAL A 166 -6.63 6.33 -14.17
C VAL A 166 -7.31 6.19 -15.53
N ILE A 167 -8.56 5.74 -15.54
CA ILE A 167 -9.34 5.57 -16.77
C ILE A 167 -10.39 6.68 -16.84
N LEU A 168 -10.27 7.51 -17.87
CA LEU A 168 -11.27 8.50 -18.24
C LEU A 168 -12.17 7.89 -19.31
N ASN A 169 -13.43 7.63 -18.96
CA ASN A 169 -14.40 7.15 -19.94
C ASN A 169 -15.14 8.34 -20.54
N HIS A 170 -14.97 8.57 -21.83
CA HIS A 170 -15.73 9.59 -22.53
C HIS A 170 -17.14 9.06 -22.83
N LYS A 171 -18.11 9.50 -22.04
CA LYS A 171 -19.54 9.38 -22.35
C LYS A 171 -19.98 10.75 -22.86
N ASP A 172 -19.97 10.94 -24.18
CA ASP A 172 -20.42 12.13 -24.92
C ASP A 172 -20.47 13.45 -24.13
N ALA A 173 -19.41 14.24 -24.24
CA ALA A 173 -19.44 15.65 -23.87
C ALA A 173 -18.83 16.53 -24.97
N ILE A 174 -19.26 16.32 -26.23
CA ILE A 174 -19.11 17.33 -27.30
C ILE A 174 -20.36 17.31 -28.20
N VAL A 175 -21.50 17.73 -27.64
CA VAL A 175 -22.61 18.33 -28.42
C VAL A 175 -22.84 19.74 -27.86
N THR A 176 -21.85 20.62 -28.04
CA THR A 176 -22.03 22.09 -28.17
C THR A 176 -20.66 22.76 -28.21
N ARG A 177 -20.05 22.79 -29.40
CA ARG A 177 -19.28 23.96 -29.84
C ARG A 177 -19.30 23.97 -31.35
N ASN A 178 -20.46 24.37 -31.85
CA ASN A 178 -20.58 24.92 -33.19
C ASN A 178 -20.42 26.44 -33.04
N PRO A 179 -19.27 27.06 -33.34
CA PRO A 179 -19.27 28.48 -33.63
C PRO A 179 -19.82 28.62 -35.05
N LYS A 180 -21.07 29.06 -35.13
CA LYS A 180 -21.64 29.60 -36.35
C LYS A 180 -20.77 30.76 -36.85
N ARG A 181 -20.60 30.79 -38.18
CA ARG A 181 -20.05 31.85 -39.05
C ARG A 181 -18.53 31.91 -39.18
#